data_AF-A0A356M4S7-F1
#
_entry.id   AF-A0A356M4S7-F1
#
_cell.length_a   1.000
_cell.length_b   1.000
_cell.length_c   1.000
_cell.angle_alpha   90.00
_cell.angle_beta   90.00
_cell.angle_gamma   90.00
#
_symmetry.space_group_name_H-M   'P 1'
#
loop_
_entity.id
_entity.type
_entity.pdbx_description
1 polymer ?
#
loop_
_entity_poly.entity_id
_entity_poly.type
_entity_poly.pdbx_seq_one_letter_code
_entity_poly.pdbx_strand_id
1 'polypeptide(L)'
;MPSAYPRIKFPGYPGLQFFAYATISCLNPYIAVILTDRGLDNTRIGLVLTANALMSIVAQPFWGMVSDRIHSIKKVFIICLAGSSLIFLLMPLIYSLPALLVIFPAIIFFTSPMVPLMDTWTYQAMKNQLGQSYGQVRYWGSAGYAVVIVLVGRVVSLTSIHATSIAFALTGLVSILISLNLPPLPMETSLNILARKDKPNPGGLFRNYHYLTFILTLGLLYIAVLPMFGFLPRLMMAVGGTQEMYSWVMALSAIVEIPVFICARHLLARFRPATLVIAAMLFFVVRLYGYSLAAEPLAVFLVSALNGISNGLITIGIVSYI
;
A
#
# COMPACT_ATOMS: atom_id res chain seq x y z
N MET A 1 18.02 22.47 -24.21
CA MET A 1 18.27 21.20 -23.47
C MET A 1 16.95 20.47 -23.33
N PRO A 2 16.80 19.22 -23.83
CA PRO A 2 15.62 18.42 -23.52
C PRO A 2 15.55 18.28 -21.99
N SER A 3 14.39 18.52 -21.38
CA SER A 3 14.26 18.39 -19.93
C SER A 3 14.66 16.97 -19.52
N ALA A 4 15.73 16.82 -18.73
CA ALA A 4 16.23 15.53 -18.24
C ALA A 4 15.21 14.78 -17.33
N TYR A 5 14.02 15.35 -17.14
CA TYR A 5 12.97 14.83 -16.29
C TYR A 5 11.72 14.51 -17.14
N PRO A 6 11.20 13.28 -17.06
CA PRO A 6 10.05 12.86 -17.87
C PRO A 6 8.77 13.56 -17.40
N ARG A 7 8.01 14.11 -18.36
CA ARG A 7 6.65 14.65 -18.11
C ARG A 7 5.72 13.54 -17.59
N ILE A 8 4.74 13.88 -16.75
CA ILE A 8 3.59 13.00 -16.43
C ILE A 8 2.88 12.63 -17.73
N LYS A 9 3.22 11.47 -18.28
CA LYS A 9 2.54 10.82 -19.39
C LYS A 9 2.41 9.35 -19.06
N PHE A 10 1.20 8.82 -19.18
CA PHE A 10 0.98 7.38 -19.17
C PHE A 10 1.63 6.79 -20.43
N PRO A 11 2.39 5.68 -20.37
CA PRO A 11 2.51 4.72 -19.26
C PRO A 11 3.74 4.91 -18.34
N GLY A 12 4.31 6.12 -18.18
CA GLY A 12 5.47 6.38 -17.30
C GLY A 12 5.20 6.20 -15.80
N TYR A 13 5.59 7.14 -14.95
CA TYR A 13 5.31 7.06 -13.50
C TYR A 13 3.82 6.85 -13.14
N PRO A 14 2.85 7.44 -13.87
CA PRO A 14 1.43 7.09 -13.70
C PRO A 14 1.11 5.61 -13.94
N GLY A 15 1.71 5.01 -14.97
CA GLY A 15 1.54 3.59 -15.29
C GLY A 15 2.18 2.70 -14.23
N LEU A 16 3.36 3.07 -13.74
CA LEU A 16 4.01 2.39 -12.61
C LEU A 16 3.09 2.39 -11.38
N GLN A 17 2.59 3.55 -10.97
CA GLN A 17 1.66 3.68 -9.84
C GLN A 17 0.42 2.81 -10.04
N PHE A 18 -0.22 2.86 -11.22
CA PHE A 18 -1.40 2.08 -11.55
C PHE A 18 -1.15 0.57 -11.40
N PHE A 19 -0.13 0.02 -12.08
CA PHE A 19 0.09 -1.42 -12.12
C PHE A 19 0.72 -1.96 -10.83
N ALA A 20 1.51 -1.15 -10.10
CA ALA A 20 2.03 -1.55 -8.80
C ALA A 20 0.92 -1.66 -7.76
N TYR A 21 0.03 -0.67 -7.66
CA TYR A 21 -1.13 -0.75 -6.76
C TYR A 21 -2.16 -1.79 -7.21
N ALA A 22 -2.33 -1.98 -8.52
CA ALA A 22 -3.11 -3.12 -9.04
C ALA A 22 -2.55 -4.46 -8.54
N THR A 23 -1.22 -4.63 -8.58
CA THR A 23 -0.56 -5.84 -8.06
C THR A 23 -0.81 -6.02 -6.56
N ILE A 24 -0.66 -4.94 -5.77
CA ILE A 24 -0.95 -4.97 -4.34
C ILE A 24 -2.41 -5.34 -4.05
N SER A 25 -3.35 -4.90 -4.90
CA SER A 25 -4.78 -5.22 -4.78
C SER A 25 -5.08 -6.71 -4.96
N CYS A 26 -4.23 -7.45 -5.68
CA CYS A 26 -4.38 -8.89 -5.86
C CYS A 26 -3.92 -9.71 -4.63
N LEU A 27 -3.17 -9.11 -3.70
CA LEU A 27 -2.64 -9.81 -2.52
C LEU A 27 -3.32 -9.34 -1.23
N ASN A 28 -3.07 -8.09 -0.82
CA ASN A 28 -3.41 -7.59 0.52
C ASN A 28 -4.87 -7.83 0.95
N PRO A 29 -5.89 -7.44 0.16
CA PRO A 29 -7.28 -7.66 0.55
C PRO A 29 -7.66 -9.14 0.58
N TYR A 30 -6.93 -9.99 -0.15
CA TYR A 30 -7.22 -11.42 -0.30
C TYR A 30 -6.44 -12.31 0.67
N ILE A 31 -5.45 -11.81 1.43
CA ILE A 31 -4.72 -12.64 2.41
C ILE A 31 -5.70 -13.32 3.38
N ALA A 32 -6.56 -12.53 4.02
CA ALA A 32 -7.56 -13.05 4.96
C ALA A 32 -8.63 -13.92 4.26
N VAL A 33 -8.98 -13.60 3.01
CA VAL A 33 -9.92 -14.40 2.21
C VAL A 33 -9.33 -15.78 1.89
N ILE A 34 -8.07 -15.84 1.42
CA ILE A 34 -7.35 -17.08 1.16
C ILE A 34 -7.25 -17.93 2.43
N LEU A 35 -6.88 -17.34 3.56
CA LEU A 35 -6.78 -18.09 4.82
C LEU A 35 -8.15 -18.62 5.28
N THR A 36 -9.22 -17.84 5.09
CA THR A 36 -10.59 -18.27 5.40
C THR A 36 -11.06 -19.39 4.47
N ASP A 37 -10.76 -19.30 3.17
CA ASP A 37 -11.03 -20.33 2.17
C ASP A 37 -10.34 -21.67 2.50
N ARG A 38 -9.14 -21.61 3.11
CA ARG A 38 -8.45 -22.80 3.65
C ARG A 38 -9.02 -23.32 4.98
N GLY A 39 -10.13 -22.77 5.46
CA GLY A 39 -10.82 -23.22 6.67
C GLY A 39 -10.14 -22.83 7.98
N LEU A 40 -9.22 -21.86 7.98
CA LEU A 40 -8.59 -21.39 9.22
C LEU A 40 -9.56 -20.52 10.02
N ASP A 41 -9.55 -20.65 11.34
CA ASP A 41 -10.34 -19.83 12.26
C ASP A 41 -9.75 -18.41 12.45
N ASN A 42 -10.42 -17.55 13.25
CA ASN A 42 -9.94 -16.18 13.54
C ASN A 42 -8.55 -16.18 14.20
N THR A 43 -8.29 -17.12 15.09
CA THR A 43 -7.04 -17.21 15.85
C THR A 43 -5.86 -17.51 14.92
N ARG A 44 -5.98 -18.50 14.03
CA ARG A 44 -4.91 -18.88 13.09
C ARG A 44 -4.69 -17.80 12.03
N ILE A 45 -5.75 -17.13 11.57
CA ILE A 45 -5.60 -15.96 10.68
C ILE A 45 -4.81 -14.86 11.38
N GLY A 46 -5.18 -14.53 12.62
CA GLY A 46 -4.46 -13.54 13.43
C GLY A 46 -2.98 -13.88 13.62
N LEU A 47 -2.64 -15.17 13.78
CA LEU A 47 -1.26 -15.63 13.87
C LEU A 47 -0.47 -15.35 12.58
N VAL A 48 -1.03 -15.67 11.41
CA VAL A 48 -0.38 -15.39 10.11
C VAL A 48 -0.23 -13.88 9.89
N LEU A 49 -1.27 -13.09 10.19
CA LEU A 49 -1.21 -11.63 10.07
C LEU A 49 -0.17 -11.02 11.02
N THR A 50 0.02 -11.58 12.21
CA THR A 50 1.07 -11.16 13.15
C THR A 50 2.45 -11.48 12.60
N ALA A 51 2.66 -12.68 12.06
CA ALA A 51 3.92 -13.06 11.42
C ALA A 51 4.25 -12.13 10.23
N ASN A 52 3.25 -11.76 9.44
CA ASN A 52 3.38 -10.78 8.36
C ASN A 52 3.80 -9.41 8.89
N ALA A 53 3.15 -8.93 9.95
CA ALA A 53 3.49 -7.65 10.57
C ALA A 53 4.94 -7.64 11.08
N LEU A 54 5.37 -8.68 11.79
CA LEU A 54 6.76 -8.82 12.27
C LEU A 54 7.76 -8.83 11.11
N MET A 55 7.45 -9.55 10.03
CA MET A 55 8.31 -9.58 8.86
C MET A 55 8.42 -8.21 8.20
N SER A 56 7.32 -7.44 8.12
CA SER A 56 7.33 -6.10 7.52
C SER A 56 8.25 -5.12 8.24
N ILE A 57 8.39 -5.24 9.57
CA ILE A 57 9.29 -4.41 10.40
C ILE A 57 10.75 -4.62 9.99
N VAL A 58 11.13 -5.85 9.65
CA VAL A 58 12.50 -6.21 9.26
C VAL A 58 12.74 -5.93 7.77
N ALA A 59 11.75 -6.25 6.94
CA ALA A 59 11.85 -6.17 5.49
C ALA A 59 12.02 -4.74 4.95
N GLN A 60 11.28 -3.77 5.50
CA GLN A 60 11.35 -2.39 5.04
C GLN A 60 12.75 -1.76 5.21
N PRO A 61 13.39 -1.80 6.41
CA PRO A 61 14.77 -1.33 6.56
C PRO A 61 15.78 -2.16 5.77
N PHE A 62 15.61 -3.49 5.70
CA PHE A 62 16.50 -4.36 4.95
C PHE A 62 16.58 -3.93 3.48
N TRP A 63 15.43 -3.81 2.81
CA TRP A 63 15.39 -3.41 1.39
C TRP A 63 15.72 -1.94 1.17
N GLY A 64 15.47 -1.07 2.16
CA GLY A 64 15.98 0.30 2.17
C GLY A 64 17.51 0.35 2.11
N MET A 65 18.20 -0.36 3.02
CA MET A 65 19.66 -0.46 3.03
C MET A 65 20.21 -1.09 1.74
N VAL A 66 19.54 -2.12 1.21
CA VAL A 66 19.92 -2.72 -0.07
C VAL A 66 19.79 -1.70 -1.20
N SER A 67 18.70 -0.92 -1.25
CA SER A 67 18.48 0.13 -2.24
C SER A 67 19.58 1.19 -2.20
N ASP A 68 19.97 1.60 -1.00
CA ASP A 68 21.05 2.58 -0.79
C ASP A 68 22.40 2.00 -1.24
N ARG A 69 22.68 0.73 -0.94
CA ARG A 69 23.95 0.07 -1.29
C ARG A 69 24.09 -0.20 -2.78
N ILE A 70 22.99 -0.56 -3.47
CA ILE A 70 23.01 -0.76 -4.92
C ILE A 70 22.79 0.53 -5.71
N HIS A 71 22.57 1.65 -5.02
CA HIS A 71 22.29 2.97 -5.57
C HIS A 71 21.15 2.96 -6.61
N SER A 72 20.11 2.16 -6.37
CA SER A 72 19.03 2.01 -7.35
C SER A 72 17.72 1.48 -6.75
N ILE A 73 16.81 2.40 -6.43
CA ILE A 73 15.44 2.08 -6.02
C ILE A 73 14.73 1.22 -7.07
N LYS A 74 14.91 1.55 -8.36
CA LYS A 74 14.36 0.81 -9.51
C LYS A 74 14.71 -0.68 -9.46
N LYS A 75 15.99 -1.01 -9.27
CA LYS A 75 16.45 -2.42 -9.26
C LYS A 75 15.86 -3.18 -8.08
N VAL A 76 15.87 -2.57 -6.88
CA VAL A 76 15.27 -3.21 -5.69
C VAL A 76 13.78 -3.44 -5.87
N PHE A 77 13.05 -2.44 -6.37
CA PHE A 77 11.62 -2.55 -6.62
C PHE A 77 11.30 -3.71 -7.57
N ILE A 78 12.06 -3.86 -8.67
CA ILE A 78 11.89 -4.97 -9.62
C ILE A 78 12.20 -6.32 -8.97
N ILE A 79 13.27 -6.42 -8.18
CA ILE A 79 13.63 -7.67 -7.46
C ILE A 79 12.51 -8.07 -6.49
N CYS A 80 12.00 -7.11 -5.71
CA CYS A 80 10.90 -7.29 -4.79
C CYS A 80 9.62 -7.77 -5.51
N LEU A 81 9.28 -7.11 -6.61
CA LEU A 81 8.09 -7.43 -7.37
C LEU A 81 8.18 -8.81 -8.05
N ALA A 82 9.34 -9.14 -8.63
CA ALA A 82 9.57 -10.45 -9.25
C ALA A 82 9.59 -11.57 -8.20
N GLY A 83 10.31 -11.38 -7.10
CA GLY A 83 10.42 -12.36 -6.01
C GLY A 83 9.05 -12.67 -5.38
N SER A 84 8.28 -11.64 -5.04
CA SER A 84 6.92 -11.82 -4.52
C SER A 84 5.99 -12.50 -5.52
N SER A 85 6.06 -12.16 -6.82
CA SER A 85 5.24 -12.77 -7.86
C SER A 85 5.54 -14.27 -8.01
N LEU A 86 6.83 -14.64 -8.04
CA LEU A 86 7.24 -16.04 -8.17
C LEU A 86 6.79 -16.88 -6.96
N ILE A 87 6.95 -16.34 -5.74
CA ILE A 87 6.53 -17.05 -4.53
C ILE A 87 5.01 -17.16 -4.47
N PHE A 88 4.27 -16.09 -4.81
CA PHE A 88 2.81 -16.10 -4.71
C PHE A 88 2.15 -17.01 -5.76
N LEU A 89 2.79 -17.26 -6.91
CA LEU A 89 2.34 -18.28 -7.86
C LEU A 89 2.31 -19.70 -7.28
N LEU A 90 3.10 -19.99 -6.24
CA LEU A 90 3.09 -21.28 -5.54
C LEU A 90 1.92 -21.41 -4.55
N MET A 91 1.22 -20.32 -4.24
CA MET A 91 0.13 -20.28 -3.25
C MET A 91 -0.99 -21.33 -3.46
N PRO A 92 -1.40 -21.67 -4.70
CA PRO A 92 -2.40 -22.72 -4.93
C PRO A 92 -2.02 -24.10 -4.41
N LEU A 93 -0.72 -24.36 -4.18
CA LEU A 93 -0.21 -25.66 -3.74
C LEU A 93 -0.12 -25.79 -2.20
N ILE A 94 -0.26 -24.69 -1.46
CA ILE A 94 0.11 -24.63 -0.03
C ILE A 94 -1.11 -24.56 0.88
N TYR A 95 -1.48 -25.65 1.56
CA TYR A 95 -2.69 -25.74 2.41
C TYR A 95 -2.41 -25.81 3.92
N SER A 96 -1.24 -26.29 4.33
CA SER A 96 -0.95 -26.53 5.75
C SER A 96 -0.61 -25.23 6.48
N LEU A 97 -1.09 -25.08 7.72
CA LEU A 97 -0.82 -23.90 8.55
C LEU A 97 0.68 -23.58 8.71
N PRO A 98 1.58 -24.55 8.97
CA PRO A 98 3.01 -24.26 9.06
C PRO A 98 3.57 -23.69 7.76
N ALA A 99 3.13 -24.21 6.60
CA ALA A 99 3.58 -23.69 5.31
C ALA A 99 3.02 -22.29 5.04
N LEU A 100 1.77 -22.01 5.46
CA LEU A 100 1.17 -20.67 5.39
C LEU A 100 1.93 -19.65 6.27
N LEU A 101 2.40 -20.07 7.44
CA LEU A 101 3.22 -19.26 8.36
C LEU A 101 4.63 -18.96 7.82
N VAL A 102 5.08 -19.66 6.79
CA VAL A 102 6.37 -19.41 6.12
C VAL A 102 6.18 -18.62 4.84
N ILE A 103 5.23 -19.04 3.98
CA ILE A 103 5.07 -18.46 2.65
C ILE A 103 4.53 -17.03 2.69
N PHE A 104 3.57 -16.71 3.57
CA PHE A 104 3.04 -15.35 3.64
C PHE A 104 4.09 -14.35 4.15
N PRO A 105 4.84 -14.61 5.24
CA PRO A 105 5.96 -13.76 5.60
C PRO A 105 7.01 -13.66 4.49
N ALA A 106 7.33 -14.76 3.80
CA ALA A 106 8.24 -14.70 2.66
C ALA A 106 7.74 -13.76 1.55
N ILE A 107 6.44 -13.79 1.22
CA ILE A 107 5.84 -12.84 0.27
C ILE A 107 5.93 -11.41 0.82
N ILE A 108 5.57 -11.19 2.07
CA ILE A 108 5.59 -9.88 2.73
C ILE A 108 7.00 -9.28 2.82
N PHE A 109 8.02 -10.13 2.98
CA PHE A 109 9.41 -9.71 2.94
C PHE A 109 9.75 -8.97 1.64
N PHE A 110 9.15 -9.36 0.53
CA PHE A 110 9.34 -8.69 -0.76
C PHE A 110 8.28 -7.61 -1.02
N THR A 111 7.02 -7.78 -0.60
CA THR A 111 5.95 -6.82 -0.95
C THR A 111 5.89 -5.60 -0.04
N SER A 112 6.24 -5.72 1.24
CA SER A 112 6.18 -4.61 2.20
C SER A 112 7.02 -3.37 1.84
N PRO A 113 8.23 -3.47 1.24
CA PRO A 113 8.98 -2.28 0.82
C PRO A 113 8.48 -1.70 -0.52
N MET A 114 7.61 -2.38 -1.28
CA MET A 114 7.24 -1.94 -2.63
C MET A 114 6.59 -0.55 -2.64
N VAL A 115 5.64 -0.30 -1.73
CA VAL A 115 4.96 0.99 -1.61
C VAL A 115 5.95 2.11 -1.25
N PRO A 116 6.71 2.05 -0.15
CA PRO A 116 7.63 3.12 0.22
C PRO A 116 8.75 3.33 -0.82
N LEU A 117 9.25 2.26 -1.46
CA LEU A 117 10.22 2.39 -2.55
C LEU A 117 9.61 3.10 -3.76
N MET A 118 8.39 2.72 -4.18
CA MET A 118 7.70 3.35 -5.30
C MET A 118 7.35 4.81 -5.01
N ASP A 119 6.89 5.11 -3.81
CA ASP A 119 6.52 6.46 -3.41
C ASP A 119 7.77 7.35 -3.35
N THR A 120 8.88 6.85 -2.79
CA THR A 120 10.17 7.53 -2.79
C THR A 120 10.67 7.76 -4.21
N TRP A 121 10.58 6.75 -5.07
CA TRP A 121 11.00 6.84 -6.47
C TRP A 121 10.18 7.88 -7.23
N THR A 122 8.86 7.86 -7.06
CA THR A 122 7.93 8.82 -7.67
C THR A 122 8.19 10.24 -7.16
N TYR A 123 8.36 10.40 -5.84
CA TYR A 123 8.61 11.69 -5.22
C TYR A 123 9.92 12.32 -5.70
N GLN A 124 11.02 11.55 -5.74
CA GLN A 124 12.31 12.01 -6.26
C GLN A 124 12.21 12.44 -7.74
N ALA A 125 11.44 11.72 -8.55
CA ALA A 125 11.22 12.07 -9.96
C ALA A 125 10.44 13.39 -10.14
N MET A 126 9.58 13.75 -9.17
CA MET A 126 8.71 14.93 -9.24
C MET A 126 9.29 16.15 -8.52
N LYS A 127 10.21 15.97 -7.54
CA LYS A 127 10.77 17.03 -6.69
C LYS A 127 11.30 18.25 -7.47
N ASN A 128 11.91 18.01 -8.64
CA ASN A 128 12.52 19.07 -9.47
C ASN A 128 11.64 19.52 -10.64
N GLN A 129 10.38 19.08 -10.72
CA GLN A 129 9.47 19.41 -11.83
C GLN A 129 8.50 20.54 -11.44
N LEU A 130 8.64 21.69 -12.09
CA LEU A 130 7.69 22.80 -11.98
C LEU A 130 6.28 22.37 -12.42
N GLY A 131 5.30 22.56 -11.55
CA GLY A 131 3.87 22.38 -11.84
C GLY A 131 3.34 20.93 -11.75
N GLN A 132 4.19 19.97 -11.37
CA GLN A 132 3.77 18.58 -11.16
C GLN A 132 3.84 18.22 -9.68
N SER A 133 2.84 17.51 -9.17
CA SER A 133 2.80 17.10 -7.76
C SER A 133 2.75 15.59 -7.64
N TYR A 134 3.34 15.08 -6.56
CA TYR A 134 3.25 13.67 -6.18
C TYR A 134 1.80 13.16 -6.18
N GLY A 135 0.85 13.97 -5.68
CA GLY A 135 -0.59 13.63 -5.66
C GLY A 135 -1.19 13.35 -7.05
N GLN A 136 -0.76 14.10 -8.09
CA GLN A 136 -1.22 13.90 -9.47
C GLN A 136 -0.71 12.59 -10.10
N VAL A 137 0.35 12.01 -9.56
CA VAL A 137 0.86 10.70 -10.01
C VAL A 137 0.28 9.60 -9.14
N ARG A 138 0.14 9.86 -7.84
CA ARG A 138 -0.32 8.90 -6.84
C ARG A 138 -1.79 8.48 -7.00
N TYR A 139 -2.68 9.35 -7.50
CA TYR A 139 -4.08 8.95 -7.70
C TYR A 139 -4.24 7.81 -8.71
N TRP A 140 -3.30 7.66 -9.67
CA TRP A 140 -3.30 6.52 -10.60
C TRP A 140 -3.15 5.18 -9.88
N GLY A 141 -2.48 5.17 -8.73
CA GLY A 141 -2.40 4.00 -7.87
C GLY A 141 -3.77 3.57 -7.34
N SER A 142 -4.56 4.52 -6.83
CA SER A 142 -5.91 4.24 -6.36
C SER A 142 -6.85 3.83 -7.51
N ALA A 143 -6.67 4.40 -8.71
CA ALA A 143 -7.39 3.95 -9.90
C ALA A 143 -7.06 2.50 -10.30
N GLY A 144 -5.77 2.13 -10.30
CA GLY A 144 -5.33 0.77 -10.59
C GLY A 144 -5.83 -0.24 -9.57
N TYR A 145 -5.79 0.12 -8.29
CA TYR A 145 -6.36 -0.68 -7.21
C TYR A 145 -7.86 -0.92 -7.42
N ALA A 146 -8.65 0.14 -7.63
CA ALA A 146 -10.10 0.06 -7.78
C ALA A 146 -10.54 -0.78 -8.98
N VAL A 147 -9.86 -0.64 -10.13
CA VAL A 147 -10.19 -1.40 -11.34
C VAL A 147 -9.85 -2.87 -11.16
N VAL A 148 -8.62 -3.18 -10.73
CA VAL A 148 -8.15 -4.57 -10.72
C VAL A 148 -8.80 -5.38 -9.61
N ILE A 149 -9.06 -4.80 -8.43
CA ILE A 149 -9.70 -5.57 -7.35
C ILE A 149 -11.12 -6.02 -7.69
N VAL A 150 -11.89 -5.22 -8.44
CA VAL A 150 -13.23 -5.61 -8.90
C VAL A 150 -13.13 -6.70 -9.95
N LEU A 151 -12.23 -6.55 -10.92
CA LEU A 151 -12.01 -7.55 -11.96
C LEU A 151 -11.57 -8.90 -11.35
N VAL A 152 -10.59 -8.88 -10.45
CA VAL A 152 -10.13 -10.07 -9.75
C VAL A 152 -11.24 -10.64 -8.86
N GLY A 153 -11.99 -9.80 -8.14
CA GLY A 153 -13.14 -10.24 -7.35
C GLY A 153 -14.19 -10.97 -8.16
N ARG A 154 -14.51 -10.45 -9.34
CA ARG A 154 -15.44 -11.09 -10.28
C ARG A 154 -14.88 -12.41 -10.79
N VAL A 155 -13.61 -12.46 -11.20
CA VAL A 155 -12.98 -13.71 -11.65
C VAL A 155 -12.96 -14.76 -10.54
N VAL A 156 -12.60 -14.37 -9.31
CA VAL A 156 -12.60 -15.26 -8.13
C VAL A 156 -14.01 -15.80 -7.87
N SER A 157 -15.06 -14.98 -8.01
CA SER A 157 -16.45 -15.42 -7.84
C SER A 157 -16.90 -16.48 -8.84
N LEU A 158 -16.30 -16.51 -10.03
CA LEU A 158 -16.63 -17.41 -11.13
C LEU A 158 -15.71 -18.64 -11.22
N THR A 159 -14.53 -18.57 -10.59
CA THR A 159 -13.47 -19.58 -10.72
C THR A 159 -13.01 -20.05 -9.34
N SER A 160 -11.87 -19.57 -8.86
CA SER A 160 -11.38 -19.83 -7.51
C SER A 160 -10.49 -18.70 -7.02
N ILE A 161 -10.20 -18.72 -5.71
CA ILE A 161 -9.28 -17.78 -5.08
C ILE A 161 -7.86 -17.83 -5.70
N HIS A 162 -7.48 -18.91 -6.39
CA HIS A 162 -6.18 -19.02 -7.05
C HIS A 162 -6.00 -18.04 -8.22
N ALA A 163 -7.09 -17.48 -8.76
CA ALA A 163 -7.01 -16.44 -9.77
C ALA A 163 -6.24 -15.19 -9.26
N THR A 164 -6.21 -14.95 -7.94
CA THR A 164 -5.50 -13.80 -7.36
C THR A 164 -3.98 -13.89 -7.57
N SER A 165 -3.39 -15.09 -7.51
CA SER A 165 -1.94 -15.25 -7.69
C SER A 165 -1.52 -15.07 -9.14
N ILE A 166 -2.34 -15.53 -10.07
CA ILE A 166 -2.15 -15.30 -11.51
C ILE A 166 -2.29 -13.81 -11.82
N ALA A 167 -3.35 -13.17 -11.32
CA ALA A 167 -3.57 -11.73 -11.51
C ALA A 167 -2.42 -10.90 -10.95
N PHE A 168 -1.92 -11.23 -9.75
CA PHE A 168 -0.75 -10.59 -9.14
C PHE A 168 0.49 -10.70 -10.04
N ALA A 169 0.77 -11.89 -10.58
CA ALA A 169 1.91 -12.09 -11.47
C ALA A 169 1.76 -11.34 -12.80
N LEU A 170 0.56 -11.30 -13.38
CA LEU A 170 0.30 -10.58 -14.64
C LEU A 170 0.44 -9.06 -14.47
N THR A 171 -0.21 -8.47 -13.47
CA THR A 171 -0.08 -7.03 -13.20
C THR A 171 1.34 -6.68 -12.76
N GLY A 172 1.99 -7.58 -12.01
CA GLY A 172 3.38 -7.45 -11.60
C GLY A 172 4.32 -7.42 -12.79
N LEU A 173 4.13 -8.31 -13.76
CA LEU A 173 4.91 -8.34 -15.01
C LEU A 173 4.76 -7.02 -15.77
N VAL A 174 3.54 -6.50 -15.93
CA VAL A 174 3.32 -5.21 -16.60
C VAL A 174 4.02 -4.07 -15.85
N SER A 175 3.94 -4.06 -14.52
CA SER A 175 4.65 -3.09 -13.68
C SER A 175 6.18 -3.19 -13.82
N ILE A 176 6.74 -4.41 -13.95
CA ILE A 176 8.18 -4.62 -14.24
C ILE A 176 8.53 -4.05 -15.62
N LEU A 177 7.74 -4.35 -16.66
CA LEU A 177 7.99 -3.85 -18.02
C LEU A 177 7.96 -2.32 -18.08
N ILE A 178 7.02 -1.68 -17.38
CA ILE A 178 6.98 -0.22 -17.24
C ILE A 178 8.23 0.28 -16.49
N SER A 179 8.57 -0.36 -15.37
CA SER A 179 9.74 0.01 -14.55
C SER A 179 11.04 -0.04 -15.36
N LEU A 180 11.21 -1.06 -16.23
CA LEU A 180 12.38 -1.21 -17.08
C LEU A 180 12.51 -0.06 -18.09
N ASN A 181 11.40 0.45 -18.62
CA ASN A 181 11.37 1.57 -19.57
C ASN A 181 11.52 2.95 -18.91
N LEU A 182 11.37 3.05 -17.59
CA LEU A 182 11.61 4.31 -16.89
C LEU A 182 13.11 4.63 -16.82
N PRO A 183 13.53 5.88 -17.11
CA PRO A 183 14.93 6.27 -17.02
C PRO A 183 15.41 6.12 -15.57
N PRO A 184 16.66 5.65 -15.36
CA PRO A 184 17.25 5.70 -14.03
C PRO A 184 17.28 7.16 -13.57
N LEU A 185 16.77 7.44 -12.37
CA LEU A 185 16.94 8.77 -11.80
C LEU A 185 18.43 8.97 -11.49
N PRO A 186 19.02 10.10 -11.87
CA PRO A 186 20.28 10.52 -11.27
C PRO A 186 19.97 10.79 -9.80
N MET A 187 20.26 9.79 -8.94
CA MET A 187 20.29 10.03 -7.51
C MET A 187 21.37 11.08 -7.32
N GLU A 188 21.05 12.21 -6.65
CA GLU A 188 22.06 13.19 -6.24
C GLU A 188 23.22 12.38 -5.70
N THR A 189 24.35 12.46 -6.40
CA THR A 189 25.47 11.59 -6.12
C THR A 189 25.76 11.74 -4.65
N SER A 190 25.77 10.61 -3.95
CA SER A 190 26.11 10.53 -2.53
C SER A 190 27.40 11.26 -2.17
N LEU A 191 28.21 11.71 -3.15
CA LEU A 191 29.26 12.72 -3.00
C LEU A 191 28.82 13.98 -2.21
N ASN A 192 27.60 14.51 -2.37
CA ASN A 192 27.14 15.67 -1.58
C ASN A 192 26.62 15.29 -0.17
N ILE A 193 26.20 14.04 0.03
CA ILE A 193 25.80 13.52 1.34
C ILE A 193 27.04 13.09 2.16
N LEU A 194 28.06 12.56 1.50
CA LEU A 194 29.38 12.27 2.06
C LEU A 194 30.18 13.55 2.37
N ALA A 195 29.86 14.67 1.70
CA ALA A 195 30.38 16.00 2.05
C ALA A 195 29.71 16.59 3.32
N ARG A 196 28.53 16.08 3.73
CA ARG A 196 28.00 16.32 5.07
C ARG A 196 28.68 15.37 6.03
N LYS A 197 29.69 15.87 6.73
CA LYS A 197 30.41 15.22 7.83
C LYS A 197 29.53 14.84 9.04
N ASP A 198 28.22 15.07 8.98
CA ASP A 198 27.29 14.67 10.01
C ASP A 198 26.96 13.20 9.84
N LYS A 199 27.54 12.35 10.70
CA LYS A 199 27.05 10.98 10.85
C LYS A 199 25.54 11.06 11.05
N PRO A 200 24.71 10.38 10.23
CA PRO A 200 23.29 10.32 10.51
C PRO A 200 23.16 9.78 11.94
N ASN A 201 22.56 10.59 12.83
CA ASN A 201 22.31 10.21 14.21
C ASN A 201 20.82 9.83 14.32
N PRO A 202 20.43 8.59 13.93
CA PRO A 202 19.06 8.14 14.07
C PRO A 202 18.59 8.20 15.53
N GLY A 203 19.51 8.06 16.50
CA GLY A 203 19.23 8.25 17.93
C GLY A 203 18.83 9.69 18.30
N GLY A 204 19.27 10.68 17.53
CA GLY A 204 18.91 12.09 17.72
C GLY A 204 17.45 12.40 17.36
N LEU A 205 16.88 11.68 16.39
CA LEU A 205 15.46 11.85 16.02
C LEU A 205 14.53 11.42 17.16
N PHE A 206 14.87 10.35 17.88
CA PHE A 206 14.09 9.89 19.04
C PHE A 206 14.10 10.86 20.23
N ARG A 207 15.00 11.87 20.22
CA ARG A 207 15.00 12.96 21.22
C ARG A 207 14.06 14.11 20.85
N ASN A 208 13.60 14.19 19.60
CA ASN A 208 12.69 15.23 19.17
C ASN A 208 11.26 14.89 19.60
N TYR A 209 10.72 15.67 20.53
CA TYR A 209 9.36 15.50 21.07
C TYR A 209 8.29 15.46 19.97
N HIS A 210 8.37 16.35 18.98
CA HIS A 210 7.37 16.42 17.89
C HIS A 210 7.45 15.21 16.95
N TYR A 211 8.64 14.64 16.75
CA TYR A 211 8.81 13.42 15.96
C TYR A 211 8.32 12.18 16.72
N LEU A 212 8.70 12.06 17.99
CA LEU A 212 8.31 10.91 18.82
C LEU A 212 6.79 10.87 19.05
N THR A 213 6.18 12.00 19.39
CA THR A 213 4.72 12.10 19.52
C THR A 213 4.01 11.76 18.21
N PHE A 214 4.53 12.23 17.07
CA PHE A 214 3.97 11.89 15.76
C PHE A 214 4.04 10.39 15.47
N ILE A 215 5.20 9.75 15.65
CA ILE A 215 5.35 8.30 15.45
C ILE A 215 4.48 7.50 16.40
N LEU A 216 4.42 7.85 17.69
CA LEU A 216 3.57 7.16 18.65
C LEU A 216 2.10 7.26 18.26
N THR A 217 1.66 8.44 17.81
CA THR A 217 0.27 8.66 17.38
C THR A 217 -0.05 7.83 16.13
N LEU A 218 0.85 7.79 15.14
CA LEU A 218 0.70 6.93 13.97
C LEU A 218 0.73 5.45 14.33
N GLY A 219 1.63 5.03 15.21
CA GLY A 219 1.73 3.65 15.68
C GLY A 219 0.44 3.17 16.33
N LEU A 220 -0.11 3.96 17.26
CA LEU A 220 -1.39 3.68 17.91
C LEU A 220 -2.54 3.62 16.89
N LEU A 221 -2.58 4.54 15.94
CA LEU A 221 -3.57 4.54 14.87
C LEU A 221 -3.48 3.26 14.03
N TYR A 222 -2.30 2.86 13.57
CA TYR A 222 -2.13 1.67 12.73
C TYR A 222 -2.38 0.37 13.51
N ILE A 223 -2.09 0.31 14.82
CA ILE A 223 -2.50 -0.81 15.67
C ILE A 223 -4.03 -0.99 15.64
N ALA A 224 -4.79 0.11 15.65
CA ALA A 224 -6.25 0.04 15.54
C ALA A 224 -6.73 -0.25 14.11
N VAL A 225 -6.04 0.28 13.09
CA VAL A 225 -6.48 0.19 11.68
C VAL A 225 -6.20 -1.17 11.05
N LEU A 226 -5.01 -1.74 11.25
CA LEU A 226 -4.57 -2.94 10.53
C LEU A 226 -5.45 -4.18 10.77
N PRO A 227 -5.89 -4.49 12.01
CA PRO A 227 -6.77 -5.62 12.25
C PRO A 227 -8.07 -5.54 11.45
N MET A 228 -8.61 -4.33 11.25
CA MET A 228 -9.82 -4.12 10.47
C MET A 228 -9.71 -4.73 9.07
N PHE A 229 -8.59 -4.51 8.36
CA PHE A 229 -8.41 -5.07 7.02
C PHE A 229 -8.36 -6.61 7.02
N GLY A 230 -7.89 -7.23 8.10
CA GLY A 230 -7.88 -8.69 8.26
C GLY A 230 -9.26 -9.30 8.53
N PHE A 231 -10.15 -8.58 9.23
CA PHE A 231 -11.46 -9.09 9.63
C PHE A 231 -12.63 -8.57 8.78
N LEU A 232 -12.44 -7.51 8.00
CA LEU A 232 -13.48 -6.94 7.14
C LEU A 232 -14.10 -7.94 6.13
N PRO A 233 -13.34 -8.82 5.46
CA PRO A 233 -13.96 -9.83 4.59
C PRO A 233 -14.89 -10.77 5.36
N ARG A 234 -14.54 -11.10 6.60
CA ARG A 234 -15.37 -11.94 7.49
C ARG A 234 -16.63 -11.21 7.94
N LEU A 235 -16.52 -9.94 8.32
CA LEU A 235 -17.68 -9.11 8.63
C LEU A 235 -18.64 -9.08 7.44
N MET A 236 -18.11 -8.92 6.23
CA MET A 236 -18.92 -8.90 5.01
C MET A 236 -19.70 -10.20 4.80
N MET A 237 -19.06 -11.35 5.03
CA MET A 237 -19.74 -12.64 4.97
C MET A 237 -20.76 -12.83 6.11
N ALA A 238 -20.47 -12.32 7.31
CA ALA A 238 -21.36 -12.44 8.48
C ALA A 238 -22.67 -11.67 8.31
N VAL A 239 -22.68 -10.55 7.58
CA VAL A 239 -23.89 -9.78 7.24
C VAL A 239 -24.60 -10.28 5.98
N GLY A 240 -24.24 -11.47 5.47
CA GLY A 240 -24.85 -12.07 4.28
C GLY A 240 -24.29 -11.59 2.94
N GLY A 241 -23.15 -10.90 2.94
CA GLY A 241 -22.47 -10.45 1.73
C GLY A 241 -21.59 -11.53 1.10
N THR A 242 -21.13 -11.29 -0.12
CA THR A 242 -20.24 -12.20 -0.86
C THR A 242 -18.80 -11.69 -0.91
N GLN A 243 -17.85 -12.55 -1.31
CA GLN A 243 -16.47 -12.13 -1.57
C GLN A 243 -16.38 -11.07 -2.68
N GLU A 244 -17.24 -11.16 -3.70
CA GLU A 244 -17.33 -10.14 -4.76
C GLU A 244 -17.78 -8.78 -4.18
N MET A 245 -18.76 -8.77 -3.28
CA MET A 245 -19.18 -7.53 -2.63
C MET A 245 -18.06 -6.94 -1.74
N TYR A 246 -17.23 -7.77 -1.11
CA TYR A 246 -16.04 -7.29 -0.40
C TYR A 246 -15.03 -6.61 -1.35
N SER A 247 -14.83 -7.13 -2.57
CA SER A 247 -14.03 -6.45 -3.58
C SER A 247 -14.59 -5.07 -3.94
N TRP A 248 -15.92 -4.95 -4.05
CA TRP A 248 -16.59 -3.66 -4.26
C TRP A 248 -16.43 -2.69 -3.08
N VAL A 249 -16.51 -3.18 -1.83
CA VAL A 249 -16.23 -2.40 -0.61
C VAL A 249 -14.83 -1.77 -0.66
N MET A 250 -13.83 -2.56 -1.06
CA MET A 250 -12.45 -2.12 -1.19
C MET A 250 -12.25 -1.18 -2.40
N ALA A 251 -12.95 -1.42 -3.50
CA ALA A 251 -12.93 -0.56 -4.68
C ALA A 251 -13.51 0.83 -4.38
N LEU A 252 -14.66 0.89 -3.70
CA LEU A 252 -15.27 2.17 -3.29
C LEU A 252 -14.31 2.98 -2.42
N SER A 253 -13.61 2.32 -1.50
CA SER A 253 -12.59 2.97 -0.67
C SER A 253 -11.50 3.63 -1.54
N ALA A 254 -10.99 2.91 -2.54
CA ALA A 254 -9.96 3.45 -3.45
C ALA A 254 -10.51 4.55 -4.36
N ILE A 255 -11.76 4.45 -4.83
CA ILE A 255 -12.42 5.49 -5.64
C ILE A 255 -12.57 6.78 -4.85
N VAL A 256 -13.01 6.70 -3.59
CA VAL A 256 -13.19 7.88 -2.72
C VAL A 256 -11.85 8.52 -2.34
N GLU A 257 -10.75 7.77 -2.39
CA GLU A 257 -9.39 8.28 -2.17
C GLU A 257 -8.92 9.22 -3.30
N ILE A 258 -9.35 8.98 -4.55
CA ILE A 258 -8.95 9.77 -5.74
C ILE A 258 -9.24 11.27 -5.58
N PRO A 259 -10.47 11.73 -5.27
CA PRO A 259 -10.74 13.16 -5.11
C PRO A 259 -9.94 13.79 -3.96
N VAL A 260 -9.63 13.03 -2.89
CA VAL A 260 -8.80 13.51 -1.79
C VAL A 260 -7.38 13.80 -2.27
N PHE A 261 -6.79 12.92 -3.10
CA PHE A 261 -5.48 13.17 -3.70
C PHE A 261 -5.48 14.30 -4.73
N ILE A 262 -6.54 14.43 -5.54
CA ILE A 262 -6.68 15.56 -6.48
C ILE A 262 -6.71 16.89 -5.70
N CYS A 263 -7.42 16.92 -4.57
CA CYS A 263 -7.52 18.08 -3.70
C CYS A 263 -6.33 18.27 -2.75
N ALA A 264 -5.31 17.41 -2.77
CA ALA A 264 -4.21 17.42 -1.80
C ALA A 264 -3.50 18.78 -1.69
N ARG A 265 -3.21 19.42 -2.83
CA ARG A 265 -2.57 20.74 -2.86
C ARG A 265 -3.42 21.81 -2.16
N HIS A 266 -4.74 21.81 -2.40
CA HIS A 266 -5.66 22.77 -1.80
C HIS A 266 -5.82 22.53 -0.30
N LEU A 267 -5.87 21.25 0.11
CA LEU A 267 -5.93 20.87 1.52
C LEU A 267 -4.68 21.32 2.28
N LEU A 268 -3.49 21.08 1.73
CA LEU A 268 -2.22 21.49 2.33
C LEU A 268 -2.00 23.02 2.32
N ALA A 269 -2.60 23.74 1.38
CA ALA A 269 -2.57 25.20 1.38
C ALA A 269 -3.41 25.81 2.51
N ARG A 270 -4.46 25.09 2.97
CA ARG A 270 -5.39 25.58 3.99
C ARG A 270 -5.15 25.00 5.38
N PHE A 271 -4.67 23.77 5.48
CA PHE A 271 -4.55 23.02 6.73
C PHE A 271 -3.11 22.53 6.94
N ARG A 272 -2.71 22.49 8.21
CA ARG A 272 -1.42 21.89 8.61
C ARG A 272 -1.49 20.36 8.42
N PRO A 273 -0.37 19.69 8.08
CA PRO A 273 -0.34 18.22 7.94
C PRO A 273 -0.88 17.47 9.16
N ALA A 274 -0.55 17.93 10.37
CA ALA A 274 -1.06 17.34 11.61
C ALA A 274 -2.60 17.41 11.73
N THR A 275 -3.23 18.49 11.27
CA THR A 275 -4.69 18.63 11.27
C THR A 275 -5.35 17.63 10.33
N LEU A 276 -4.74 17.34 9.18
CA LEU A 276 -5.23 16.32 8.24
C LEU A 276 -5.18 14.92 8.87
N VAL A 277 -4.09 14.61 9.59
CA VAL A 277 -3.93 13.34 10.32
C VAL A 277 -5.00 13.20 11.41
N ILE A 278 -5.25 14.25 12.21
CA ILE A 278 -6.30 14.25 13.24
C ILE A 278 -7.69 14.07 12.62
N ALA A 279 -7.99 14.79 11.53
CA ALA A 279 -9.26 14.66 10.83
C ALA A 279 -9.48 13.23 10.33
N ALA A 280 -8.44 12.59 9.81
CA ALA A 280 -8.52 11.21 9.38
C ALA A 280 -8.75 10.21 10.52
N MET A 281 -8.18 10.47 11.70
CA MET A 281 -8.45 9.67 12.91
C MET A 281 -9.93 9.74 13.32
N LEU A 282 -10.57 10.92 13.18
CA LEU A 282 -12.01 11.04 13.42
C LEU A 282 -12.82 10.21 12.44
N PHE A 283 -12.52 10.29 11.14
CA PHE A 283 -13.18 9.44 10.13
C PHE A 283 -12.97 7.95 10.40
N PHE A 284 -11.79 7.57 10.88
CA PHE A 284 -11.49 6.19 11.28
C PHE A 284 -12.37 5.71 12.43
N VAL A 285 -12.55 6.52 13.48
CA VAL A 285 -13.42 6.20 14.63
C VAL A 285 -14.88 6.06 14.18
N VAL A 286 -15.40 7.03 13.43
CA VAL A 286 -16.77 6.98 12.89
C VAL A 286 -16.97 5.74 12.03
N ARG A 287 -15.98 5.35 11.24
CA ARG A 287 -16.02 4.15 10.41
C ARG A 287 -16.07 2.87 11.24
N LEU A 288 -15.22 2.72 12.26
CA LEU A 288 -15.24 1.53 13.11
C LEU A 288 -16.58 1.39 13.84
N TYR A 289 -17.11 2.50 14.34
CA TYR A 289 -18.44 2.52 14.94
C TYR A 289 -19.53 2.17 13.91
N GLY A 290 -19.43 2.69 12.69
CA GLY A 290 -20.32 2.33 11.58
C GLY A 290 -20.31 0.84 11.26
N TYR A 291 -19.14 0.19 11.26
CA TYR A 291 -19.05 -1.27 11.08
C TYR A 291 -19.66 -2.06 12.24
N SER A 292 -19.61 -1.56 13.48
CA SER A 292 -20.27 -2.25 14.60
C SER A 292 -21.81 -2.23 14.52
N LEU A 293 -22.38 -1.29 13.76
CA LEU A 293 -23.83 -1.16 13.55
C LEU A 293 -24.30 -1.82 12.24
N ALA A 294 -23.37 -2.27 11.39
CA ALA A 294 -23.70 -2.81 10.08
C ALA A 294 -24.34 -4.20 10.22
N ALA A 295 -25.63 -4.29 9.91
CA ALA A 295 -26.38 -5.55 9.90
C ALA A 295 -26.56 -6.15 8.50
N GLU A 296 -26.29 -5.36 7.45
CA GLU A 296 -26.49 -5.75 6.05
C GLU A 296 -25.29 -5.37 5.17
N PRO A 297 -25.12 -6.02 4.00
CA PRO A 297 -23.96 -5.78 3.12
C PRO A 297 -23.88 -4.34 2.60
N LEU A 298 -25.03 -3.70 2.37
CA LEU A 298 -25.10 -2.32 1.91
C LEU A 298 -24.55 -1.34 2.96
N ALA A 299 -24.79 -1.61 4.24
CA ALA A 299 -24.24 -0.77 5.32
C ALA A 299 -22.71 -0.84 5.34
N VAL A 300 -22.13 -2.04 5.21
CA VAL A 300 -20.68 -2.23 5.10
C VAL A 300 -20.11 -1.48 3.89
N PHE A 301 -20.79 -1.55 2.74
CA PHE A 301 -20.41 -0.83 1.53
C PHE A 301 -20.40 0.68 1.75
N LEU A 302 -21.48 1.27 2.28
CA LEU A 302 -21.55 2.72 2.50
C LEU A 302 -20.52 3.22 3.52
N VAL A 303 -20.31 2.48 4.61
CA VAL A 303 -19.29 2.80 5.64
C VAL A 303 -17.88 2.78 5.06
N SER A 304 -17.62 1.97 4.03
CA SER A 304 -16.32 1.88 3.39
C SER A 304 -15.90 3.18 2.69
N ALA A 305 -16.83 4.05 2.29
CA ALA A 305 -16.48 5.36 1.72
C ALA A 305 -15.61 6.19 2.69
N LEU A 306 -15.85 6.08 4.00
CA LEU A 306 -15.06 6.75 5.03
C LEU A 306 -13.59 6.28 5.05
N ASN A 307 -13.31 5.04 4.62
CA ASN A 307 -11.94 4.51 4.49
C ASN A 307 -11.14 5.30 3.44
N GLY A 308 -11.74 5.60 2.30
CA GLY A 308 -11.08 6.38 1.25
C GLY A 308 -10.69 7.77 1.73
N ILE A 309 -11.61 8.43 2.46
CA ILE A 309 -11.36 9.75 3.04
C ILE A 309 -10.24 9.69 4.09
N SER A 310 -10.33 8.75 5.05
CA SER A 310 -9.33 8.63 6.10
C SER A 310 -7.94 8.30 5.55
N ASN A 311 -7.83 7.35 4.62
CA ASN A 311 -6.53 6.93 4.07
C ASN A 311 -5.90 8.02 3.21
N GLY A 312 -6.68 8.72 2.38
CA GLY A 312 -6.18 9.82 1.57
C GLY A 312 -5.62 10.94 2.45
N LEU A 313 -6.35 11.34 3.49
CA LEU A 313 -5.91 12.37 4.44
C LEU A 313 -4.66 11.97 5.24
N ILE A 314 -4.61 10.73 5.74
CA ILE A 314 -3.42 10.20 6.44
C ILE A 314 -2.21 10.20 5.52
N THR A 315 -2.35 9.70 4.29
CA THR A 315 -1.23 9.58 3.36
C THR A 315 -0.65 10.96 3.02
N ILE A 316 -1.50 11.94 2.73
CA ILE A 316 -1.07 13.32 2.45
C ILE A 316 -0.41 13.94 3.69
N GLY A 317 -1.01 13.72 4.87
CA GLY A 317 -0.51 14.23 6.14
C GLY A 317 0.88 13.67 6.52
N ILE A 318 1.08 12.36 6.38
CA ILE A 318 2.36 11.70 6.69
C ILE A 318 3.47 12.18 5.75
N VAL A 319 3.24 12.14 4.44
CA VAL A 319 4.27 12.49 3.44
C VAL A 319 4.69 13.96 3.55
N SER A 320 3.78 14.84 3.98
CA SER A 320 4.06 16.28 4.09
C SER A 320 4.54 16.73 5.48
N TYR A 321 4.53 15.85 6.48
CA TYR A 321 5.02 16.16 7.83
C TYR A 321 6.53 15.93 7.98
N ILE A 322 7.10 15.05 7.15
CA ILE A 322 8.53 14.69 7.09
C ILE A 322 9.25 15.61 6.11
#